data_AF-A0A535VFB6-F1
#
_entry.id   AF-A0A535VFB6-F1
#
_cell.length_a   1.000
_cell.length_b   1.000
_cell.length_c   1.000
_cell.angle_alpha   90.00
_cell.angle_beta   90.00
_cell.angle_gamma   90.00
#
_symmetry.space_group_name_H-M   'P 1'
#
loop_
_entity.id
_entity.type
_entity.pdbx_description
1 polymer ?
#
loop_
_entity_poly.entity_id
_entity_poly.type
_entity_poly.pdbx_seq_one_letter_code
_entity_poly.pdbx_strand_id
1 'polypeptide(L)'
;MPVDTTEITRTSRLVAELTGTPVQPNKAVVGANAFAHGGAMQQEGVLKDRASYEIMRPEDVGLAESRIVLTARSGRGAFRHRLARLGLKTNQRSEDASWDRFLRIADTKPEVTDDDLRAIVGGAESASHQGKSSDADAHVADALRHLIFG
;
A
#
# COMPACT_ATOMS: atom_id res chain seq x y z
N MET A 1 -10.98 10.53 -40.20
CA MET A 1 -9.85 9.79 -39.59
C MET A 1 -10.23 9.50 -38.14
N PRO A 2 -10.18 8.25 -37.65
CA PRO A 2 -10.48 7.95 -36.25
C PRO A 2 -9.41 8.55 -35.33
N VAL A 3 -9.80 8.90 -34.10
CA VAL A 3 -8.89 9.38 -33.06
C VAL A 3 -8.21 8.19 -32.39
N ASP A 4 -6.90 8.25 -32.21
CA ASP A 4 -6.17 7.30 -31.37
C ASP A 4 -6.31 7.71 -29.90
N THR A 5 -7.09 6.95 -29.13
CA THR A 5 -7.38 7.27 -27.72
C THR A 5 -6.19 7.01 -26.80
N THR A 6 -5.24 6.16 -27.21
CA THR A 6 -4.06 5.85 -26.39
C THR A 6 -3.10 7.04 -26.25
N GLU A 7 -3.23 8.05 -27.11
CA GLU A 7 -2.45 9.30 -27.04
C GLU A 7 -3.12 10.38 -26.17
N ILE A 8 -4.32 10.17 -25.61
CA ILE A 8 -5.09 11.19 -24.88
C ILE A 8 -4.29 11.74 -23.69
N THR A 9 -3.77 10.86 -22.83
CA THR A 9 -3.05 11.29 -21.62
C THR A 9 -1.75 12.03 -21.98
N ARG A 10 -1.00 11.51 -22.95
CA ARG A 10 0.25 12.12 -23.41
C ARG A 10 0.00 13.50 -24.03
N THR A 11 -1.00 13.61 -24.89
CA THR A 11 -1.39 14.87 -25.52
C THR A 11 -1.85 15.89 -24.49
N SER A 12 -2.64 15.48 -23.50
CA SER A 12 -3.06 16.38 -22.42
C SER A 12 -1.88 16.91 -21.59
N ARG A 13 -0.87 16.09 -21.32
CA ARG A 13 0.36 16.52 -20.63
C ARG A 13 1.15 17.52 -21.47
N LEU A 14 1.32 17.24 -22.76
CA LEU A 14 1.99 18.15 -23.69
C LEU A 14 1.31 19.52 -23.75
N VAL A 15 -0.04 19.56 -23.85
CA VAL A 15 -0.79 20.82 -23.84
C VAL A 15 -0.58 21.58 -22.53
N ALA A 16 -0.59 20.89 -21.38
CA ALA A 16 -0.34 21.52 -20.09
C ALA A 16 1.07 22.14 -20.00
N GLU A 17 2.09 21.44 -20.52
CA GLU A 17 3.47 21.94 -20.60
C GLU A 17 3.58 23.16 -21.50
N LEU A 18 2.98 23.13 -22.70
CA LEU A 18 3.05 24.22 -23.67
C LEU A 18 2.28 25.47 -23.23
N THR A 19 1.19 25.30 -22.48
CA THR A 19 0.33 26.41 -22.04
C THR A 19 0.65 26.92 -20.63
N GLY A 20 1.50 26.20 -19.88
CA GLY A 20 1.76 26.49 -18.47
C GLY A 20 0.56 26.27 -17.55
N THR A 21 -0.51 25.65 -18.03
CA THR A 21 -1.73 25.39 -17.23
C THR A 21 -1.76 23.92 -16.79
N PRO A 22 -1.53 23.62 -15.50
CA PRO A 22 -1.47 22.23 -15.04
C PRO A 22 -2.84 21.53 -15.12
N VAL A 23 -2.83 20.23 -15.43
CA VAL A 23 -4.02 19.39 -15.36
C VAL A 23 -4.42 19.21 -13.90
N GLN A 24 -5.68 19.53 -13.58
CA GLN A 24 -6.20 19.31 -12.23
C GLN A 24 -6.20 17.81 -11.90
N PRO A 25 -5.85 17.41 -10.65
CA PRO A 25 -5.78 16.00 -10.27
C PRO A 25 -7.06 15.21 -10.54
N ASN A 26 -8.23 15.84 -10.37
CA ASN A 26 -9.55 15.21 -10.53
C ASN A 26 -10.14 15.44 -11.93
N LYS A 27 -9.36 15.93 -12.90
CA LYS A 27 -9.85 16.10 -14.28
C LYS A 27 -10.19 14.73 -14.84
N ALA A 28 -11.40 14.59 -15.39
CA ALA A 28 -11.85 13.35 -16.02
C ALA A 28 -10.82 12.86 -17.06
N VAL A 29 -10.60 11.55 -17.09
CA VAL A 29 -9.69 10.82 -18.00
C VAL A 29 -8.20 11.08 -17.76
N VAL A 30 -7.78 12.35 -17.70
CA VAL A 30 -6.36 12.74 -17.77
C VAL A 30 -5.77 13.20 -16.43
N GLY A 31 -6.61 13.42 -15.42
CA GLY A 31 -6.17 13.83 -14.09
C GLY A 31 -5.38 12.73 -13.38
N ALA A 32 -4.43 13.13 -12.53
CA ALA A 32 -3.61 12.18 -11.76
C ALA A 32 -4.43 11.21 -10.89
N ASN A 33 -5.65 11.58 -10.50
CA ASN A 33 -6.56 10.78 -9.70
C ASN A 33 -7.64 10.04 -10.52
N ALA A 34 -7.64 10.16 -11.85
CA ALA A 34 -8.72 9.62 -12.69
C ALA A 34 -8.87 8.08 -12.57
N PHE A 35 -7.77 7.38 -12.29
CA PHE A 35 -7.73 5.93 -12.08
C PHE A 35 -7.05 5.57 -10.74
N ALA A 36 -7.19 6.45 -9.75
CA ALA A 36 -6.62 6.26 -8.41
C ALA A 36 -7.72 5.93 -7.40
N HIS A 37 -7.55 4.81 -6.67
CA HIS A 37 -8.55 4.27 -5.74
C HIS A 37 -8.02 4.33 -4.30
N GLY A 38 -8.55 5.27 -3.51
CA GLY A 38 -8.08 5.55 -2.15
C GLY A 38 -8.99 5.05 -1.02
N GLY A 39 -10.24 4.70 -1.33
CA GLY A 39 -11.20 4.19 -0.34
C GLY A 39 -11.27 2.67 -0.32
N ALA A 40 -11.36 2.05 0.87
CA ALA A 40 -11.41 0.59 1.02
C ALA A 40 -12.43 -0.10 0.09
N MET A 41 -13.65 0.43 -0.04
CA MET A 41 -14.67 -0.16 -0.92
C MET A 41 -14.29 -0.12 -2.40
N GLN A 42 -13.71 1.00 -2.86
CA GLN A 42 -13.25 1.14 -4.24
C GLN A 42 -12.07 0.21 -4.51
N GLN A 43 -11.10 0.17 -3.58
CA GLN A 43 -9.94 -0.71 -3.67
C GLN A 43 -10.37 -2.18 -3.74
N GLU A 44 -11.23 -2.62 -2.82
CA GLU A 44 -11.75 -3.98 -2.79
C GLU A 44 -12.51 -4.33 -4.07
N GLY A 45 -13.34 -3.40 -4.57
CA GLY A 45 -14.06 -3.58 -5.82
C GLY A 45 -13.11 -3.77 -7.00
N VAL A 46 -12.14 -2.87 -7.18
CA VAL A 46 -11.19 -2.91 -8.30
C VAL A 46 -10.29 -4.15 -8.24
N LEU A 47 -9.91 -4.60 -7.05
CA LEU A 47 -9.12 -5.82 -6.87
C LEU A 47 -9.90 -7.10 -7.20
N LYS A 48 -11.23 -7.10 -7.05
CA LYS A 48 -12.10 -8.24 -7.40
C LYS A 48 -12.52 -8.22 -8.85
N ASP A 49 -13.05 -7.08 -9.29
CA ASP A 49 -13.51 -6.82 -10.64
C ASP A 49 -13.36 -5.32 -10.95
N ARG A 50 -12.40 -5.01 -11.82
CA ARG A 50 -12.11 -3.63 -12.25
C ARG A 50 -13.35 -2.91 -12.80
N ALA A 51 -14.24 -3.61 -13.49
CA ALA A 51 -15.42 -3.01 -14.12
C ALA A 51 -16.43 -2.43 -13.10
N SER A 52 -16.33 -2.82 -11.82
CA SER A 52 -17.20 -2.30 -10.75
C SER A 52 -16.98 -0.82 -10.44
N TYR A 53 -15.77 -0.30 -10.69
CA TYR A 53 -15.40 1.09 -10.39
C TYR A 53 -14.66 1.78 -11.55
N GLU A 54 -14.33 1.06 -12.62
CA GLU A 54 -13.66 1.59 -13.80
C GLU A 54 -14.56 1.41 -15.03
N ILE A 55 -15.21 2.49 -15.46
CA ILE A 55 -16.07 2.49 -16.66
C ILE A 55 -15.29 2.29 -17.96
N MET A 56 -13.99 2.62 -17.94
CA MET A 56 -13.05 2.43 -19.03
C MET A 56 -11.72 1.99 -18.44
N ARG A 57 -10.86 1.39 -19.26
CA ARG A 57 -9.55 0.92 -18.78
C ARG A 57 -8.53 2.06 -18.90
N PRO A 58 -7.59 2.21 -17.95
CA PRO A 58 -6.53 3.21 -18.06
C PRO A 58 -5.71 3.05 -19.35
N GLU A 59 -5.54 1.83 -19.82
CA GLU A 59 -4.83 1.46 -21.04
C GLU A 59 -5.49 2.06 -22.30
N ASP A 60 -6.82 2.23 -22.29
CA ASP A 60 -7.57 2.79 -23.41
C ASP A 60 -7.27 4.30 -23.62
N VAL A 61 -6.70 4.97 -22.62
CA VAL A 61 -6.40 6.41 -22.62
C VAL A 61 -4.91 6.72 -22.48
N GLY A 62 -4.05 5.70 -22.59
CA GLY A 62 -2.60 5.85 -22.58
C GLY A 62 -1.93 5.77 -21.20
N LEU A 63 -2.61 5.20 -20.20
CA LEU A 63 -2.04 4.90 -18.88
C LEU A 63 -1.71 3.40 -18.78
N ALA A 64 -0.67 3.06 -18.03
CA ALA A 64 -0.25 1.66 -17.90
C ALA A 64 -1.20 0.82 -17.05
N GLU A 65 -1.69 1.38 -15.94
CA GLU A 65 -2.52 0.68 -14.97
C GLU A 65 -3.20 1.68 -14.02
N SER A 66 -4.15 1.16 -13.23
CA SER A 66 -4.78 1.89 -12.13
C SER A 66 -3.87 1.93 -10.91
N ARG A 67 -4.07 2.93 -10.05
CA ARG A 67 -3.33 3.09 -8.80
C ARG A 67 -4.20 2.74 -7.59
N ILE A 68 -3.72 1.82 -6.75
CA ILE A 68 -4.26 1.62 -5.41
C ILE A 68 -3.48 2.56 -4.47
N VAL A 69 -4.15 3.61 -4.01
CA VAL A 69 -3.55 4.64 -3.13
C VAL A 69 -3.80 4.23 -1.68
N LEU A 70 -2.74 3.94 -0.94
CA LEU A 70 -2.89 3.54 0.46
C LEU A 70 -3.08 4.75 1.37
N THR A 71 -4.18 4.74 2.11
CA THR A 71 -4.63 5.79 3.03
C THR A 71 -5.08 5.17 4.36
N ALA A 72 -5.40 5.98 5.37
CA ALA A 72 -5.96 5.52 6.65
C ALA A 72 -7.29 4.73 6.48
N ARG A 73 -7.96 4.90 5.33
CA ARG A 73 -9.21 4.20 4.99
C ARG A 73 -8.98 2.91 4.22
N SER A 74 -7.73 2.53 3.95
CA SER A 74 -7.42 1.32 3.21
C SER A 74 -7.64 0.08 4.08
N GLY A 75 -8.05 -1.02 3.46
CA GLY A 75 -8.17 -2.31 4.13
C GLY A 75 -6.89 -3.14 4.04
N ARG A 76 -6.82 -4.22 4.84
CA ARG A 76 -5.71 -5.19 4.78
C ARG A 76 -5.51 -5.81 3.39
N GLY A 77 -6.58 -5.97 2.60
CA GLY A 77 -6.51 -6.46 1.22
C GLY A 77 -5.64 -5.55 0.33
N ALA A 78 -5.92 -4.25 0.33
CA ALA A 78 -5.15 -3.27 -0.44
C ALA A 78 -3.69 -3.18 0.03
N PHE A 79 -3.46 -3.22 1.34
CA PHE A 79 -2.13 -3.25 1.93
C PHE A 79 -1.32 -4.48 1.50
N ARG A 80 -1.88 -5.68 1.65
CA ARG A 80 -1.25 -6.94 1.20
C ARG A 80 -0.99 -6.94 -0.29
N HIS A 81 -1.95 -6.47 -1.09
CA HIS A 81 -1.78 -6.34 -2.53
C HIS A 81 -0.58 -5.46 -2.87
N ARG A 82 -0.41 -4.32 -2.18
CA ARG A 82 0.74 -3.44 -2.42
C ARG A 82 2.06 -4.05 -1.95
N LEU A 83 2.10 -4.70 -0.79
CA LEU A 83 3.29 -5.42 -0.33
C LEU A 83 3.73 -6.50 -1.33
N ALA A 84 2.78 -7.30 -1.83
CA ALA A 84 3.04 -8.33 -2.84
C ALA A 84 3.61 -7.75 -4.14
N ARG A 85 3.06 -6.61 -4.61
CA ARG A 85 3.58 -5.90 -5.78
C ARG A 85 5.01 -5.38 -5.60
N LEU A 86 5.41 -5.08 -4.37
CA LEU A 86 6.78 -4.67 -4.03
C LEU A 86 7.71 -5.85 -3.73
N GLY A 87 7.21 -7.10 -3.78
CA GLY A 87 7.97 -8.28 -3.40
C GLY A 87 8.26 -8.40 -1.90
N LEU A 88 7.55 -7.63 -1.06
CA LEU A 88 7.70 -7.66 0.40
C LEU A 88 6.89 -8.81 0.98
N LYS A 89 7.58 -9.75 1.64
CA LYS A 89 6.97 -10.91 2.29
C LYS A 89 6.93 -10.69 3.80
N THR A 90 5.78 -10.98 4.41
CA THR A 90 5.61 -10.97 5.86
C THR A 90 5.03 -12.32 6.31
N ASN A 91 5.51 -12.85 7.42
CA ASN A 91 4.80 -13.91 8.15
C ASN A 91 3.63 -13.31 8.96
N GLN A 92 2.73 -14.15 9.48
CA GLN A 92 1.51 -13.70 10.18
C GLN A 92 1.80 -12.69 11.30
N ARG A 93 2.77 -12.99 12.18
CA ARG A 93 3.13 -12.12 13.32
C ARG A 93 3.72 -10.79 12.85
N SER A 94 4.59 -10.82 11.84
CA SER A 94 5.16 -9.60 11.26
C SER A 94 4.11 -8.78 10.51
N GLU A 95 3.11 -9.41 9.90
CA GLU A 95 2.05 -8.73 9.17
C GLU A 95 1.18 -7.90 10.09
N ASP A 96 0.77 -8.44 11.25
CA ASP A 96 -0.03 -7.70 12.23
C ASP A 96 0.75 -6.48 12.77
N ALA A 97 2.03 -6.67 13.11
CA ALA A 97 2.89 -5.57 13.56
C ALA A 97 3.12 -4.51 12.46
N SER A 98 3.26 -4.93 11.20
CA SER A 98 3.36 -4.03 10.05
C SER A 98 2.05 -3.30 9.80
N TRP A 99 0.91 -3.96 9.95
CA TRP A 99 -0.41 -3.36 9.81
C TRP A 99 -0.65 -2.25 10.83
N ASP A 100 -0.30 -2.49 12.10
CA ASP A 100 -0.46 -1.47 13.14
C ASP A 100 0.45 -0.26 12.90
N ARG A 101 1.67 -0.49 12.40
CA ARG A 101 2.59 0.59 11.97
C ARG A 101 2.03 1.35 10.78
N PHE A 102 1.47 0.64 9.81
CA PHE A 102 0.82 1.21 8.64
C PHE A 102 -0.29 2.19 9.06
N LEU A 103 -1.20 1.78 9.94
CA LEU A 103 -2.30 2.65 10.41
C LEU A 103 -1.77 3.93 11.05
N ARG A 104 -0.76 3.82 11.94
CA ARG A 104 -0.15 5.01 12.56
C ARG A 104 0.44 5.98 11.56
N ILE A 105 1.10 5.48 10.52
CA ILE A 105 1.68 6.34 9.48
C ILE A 105 0.55 6.93 8.61
N ALA A 106 -0.43 6.12 8.23
CA ALA A 106 -1.54 6.52 7.39
C ALA A 106 -2.42 7.61 8.02
N ASP A 107 -2.51 7.66 9.36
CA ASP A 107 -3.22 8.74 10.07
C ASP A 107 -2.49 10.10 10.00
N THR A 108 -1.18 10.10 9.73
CA THR A 108 -0.36 11.33 9.75
C THR A 108 -0.19 11.98 8.38
N LYS A 109 -0.58 11.30 7.29
CA LYS A 109 -0.36 11.79 5.92
C LYS A 109 -1.38 11.24 4.93
N PRO A 110 -1.60 11.93 3.80
CA PRO A 110 -2.64 11.56 2.84
C PRO A 110 -2.38 10.24 2.11
N GLU A 111 -1.12 9.85 1.91
CA GLU A 111 -0.73 8.62 1.19
C GLU A 111 0.47 7.95 1.87
N VAL A 112 0.39 6.64 2.04
CA VAL A 112 1.53 5.79 2.44
C VAL A 112 2.26 5.34 1.19
N THR A 113 3.52 5.73 1.07
CA THR A 113 4.37 5.47 -0.09
C THR A 113 5.04 4.10 -0.01
N ASP A 114 5.65 3.67 -1.11
CA ASP A 114 6.39 2.41 -1.15
C ASP A 114 7.59 2.41 -0.19
N ASP A 115 8.24 3.56 0.02
CA ASP A 115 9.36 3.67 0.96
C ASP A 115 8.89 3.51 2.41
N ASP A 116 7.70 4.03 2.73
CA ASP A 116 7.09 3.78 4.04
C ASP A 116 6.80 2.31 4.24
N LEU A 117 6.26 1.62 3.22
CA LEU A 117 5.99 0.19 3.31
C LEU A 117 7.25 -0.63 3.55
N ARG A 118 8.36 -0.29 2.88
CA ARG A 118 9.67 -0.92 3.14
C ARG A 118 10.12 -0.69 4.58
N ALA A 119 10.01 0.53 5.09
CA ALA A 119 10.36 0.87 6.47
C ALA A 119 9.45 0.17 7.51
N ILE A 120 8.15 0.07 7.22
CA ILE A 120 7.14 -0.61 8.05
C ILE A 120 7.48 -2.10 8.18
N VAL A 121 7.79 -2.76 7.07
CA VAL A 121 8.11 -4.19 7.05
C VAL A 121 9.46 -4.45 7.73
N GLY A 122 10.52 -3.71 7.37
CA GLY A 122 11.85 -3.88 7.99
C GLY A 122 11.85 -3.62 9.51
N GLY A 123 11.04 -2.67 9.98
CA GLY A 123 10.87 -2.41 11.41
C GLY A 123 10.09 -3.50 12.16
N ALA A 124 9.18 -4.22 11.50
CA ALA A 124 8.43 -5.31 12.10
C ALA A 124 9.26 -6.59 12.23
N GLU A 125 10.10 -6.90 11.24
CA GLU A 125 11.02 -8.05 11.29
C GLU A 125 12.01 -7.95 12.45
N SER A 126 12.55 -6.75 12.68
CA SER A 126 13.47 -6.47 13.79
C SER A 126 12.84 -6.70 15.17
N ALA A 127 11.56 -6.32 15.33
CA ALA A 127 10.82 -6.56 16.58
C ALA A 127 10.46 -8.04 16.79
N SER A 128 10.23 -8.79 15.70
CA SER A 128 9.94 -10.22 15.77
C SER A 128 11.15 -11.09 16.17
N HIS A 129 12.37 -10.65 15.86
CA HIS A 129 13.61 -11.35 16.21
C HIS A 129 14.00 -11.17 17.69
N GLN A 130 13.69 -10.04 18.32
CA GLN A 130 14.00 -9.81 19.75
C GLN A 130 13.10 -10.62 20.71
N GLY A 131 11.94 -11.08 20.28
CA GLY A 131 11.04 -11.91 21.08
C GLY A 131 11.44 -13.39 21.20
N LYS A 132 12.61 -13.81 20.73
CA LYS A 132 13.09 -15.21 20.79
C LYS A 132 14.06 -15.50 21.94
N SER A 133 14.48 -14.52 22.73
CA SER A 133 15.54 -14.69 23.75
C SER A 133 15.08 -14.70 25.21
N SER A 134 13.78 -14.80 25.53
CA SER A 134 13.29 -14.72 26.93
C SER A 134 12.81 -16.03 27.55
N ASP A 135 12.44 -17.04 26.76
CA ASP A 135 11.71 -18.19 27.31
C ASP A 135 12.61 -19.35 27.75
N ALA A 136 13.89 -19.37 27.34
CA ALA A 136 14.85 -20.39 27.77
C ALA A 136 15.44 -20.11 29.17
N ASP A 137 15.61 -18.83 29.54
CA ASP A 137 16.21 -18.45 30.82
C ASP A 137 15.23 -18.54 32.00
N ALA A 138 13.92 -18.42 31.73
CA ALA A 138 12.88 -18.54 32.75
C ALA A 138 12.77 -19.96 33.33
N HIS A 139 12.97 -21.00 32.51
CA HIS A 139 12.90 -22.39 32.97
C HIS A 139 14.12 -22.83 33.80
N VAL A 140 15.31 -22.29 33.50
CA VAL A 140 16.52 -22.58 34.30
C VAL A 140 16.47 -21.86 35.64
N ALA A 141 15.93 -20.64 35.68
CA ALA A 141 15.79 -19.86 36.91
C ALA A 141 14.74 -20.43 37.88
N ASP A 142 13.73 -21.14 37.39
CA ASP A 142 12.70 -21.77 38.22
C ASP A 142 13.19 -23.11 38.82
N ALA A 143 13.93 -23.90 38.03
CA ALA A 143 14.52 -25.16 38.51
C ALA A 143 15.59 -24.95 39.60
N LEU A 144 16.33 -23.84 39.57
CA LEU A 144 17.36 -23.53 40.57
C LEU A 144 16.80 -23.00 41.90
N ARG A 145 15.58 -22.47 41.94
CA ARG A 145 14.95 -22.02 43.20
C ARG A 145 14.55 -23.19 44.10
N HIS A 146 14.20 -24.33 43.53
CA HIS A 146 13.81 -25.52 44.28
C HIS A 146 14.99 -26.32 44.85
N LEU A 147 16.22 -26.10 44.39
CA LEU A 147 17.41 -26.81 44.88
C LEU A 147 18.16 -26.09 46.03
N ILE A 148 17.87 -24.81 46.27
CA ILE A 148 18.60 -23.99 47.26
C ILE A 148 17.76 -23.75 48.53
N PHE A 149 16.44 -23.91 48.47
CA PHE A 149 15.53 -23.68 49.61
C PHE A 149 14.59 -24.87 49.92
N GLY A 150 14.96 -26.08 49.48
CA GLY A 150 14.31 -27.34 49.86
C GLY A 150 15.12 -28.11 50.88
#